data_AF-A0AAD8DM23-F1
#
_entry.id   AF-A0AAD8DM23-F1
#
_cell.length_a   1.000
_cell.length_b   1.000
_cell.length_c   1.000
_cell.angle_alpha   90.00
_cell.angle_beta   90.00
_cell.angle_gamma   90.00
#
_symmetry.space_group_name_H-M   'P 1'
#
loop_
_entity.id
_entity.type
_entity.pdbx_description
1 polymer ?
#
loop_
_entity_poly.entity_id
_entity_poly.type
_entity_poly.pdbx_seq_one_letter_code
_entity_poly.pdbx_strand_id
1 'polypeptide(L)'
;MLGYNLQILGLSEVRRHGFGELRTSRGLTLLYSGKENEEDVREYGVGLLLSNVAKKSLVDWKPISDRIMYARFNSRVRKISIVQCYAPTNASSEDTKDDFYNALNATLRSIKRQDIVFVMGDLNAKVEG
;
A
#
# COMPACT_ATOMS: atom_id res chain seq x y z
N MET A 1 15.76 4.13 -4.41
CA MET A 1 15.17 3.58 -5.64
C MET A 1 16.18 3.48 -6.78
N LEU A 2 16.71 4.61 -7.29
CA LEU A 2 17.64 4.61 -8.43
C LEU A 2 19.01 4.00 -8.13
N GLY A 3 19.57 4.23 -6.93
CA GLY A 3 20.85 3.63 -6.51
C GLY A 3 20.79 2.14 -6.14
N TYR A 4 19.58 1.58 -6.01
CA TYR A 4 19.35 0.18 -5.61
C TYR A 4 18.55 -0.60 -6.67
N ASN A 5 18.34 0.00 -7.86
CA ASN A 5 17.55 -0.55 -8.97
C ASN A 5 16.15 -1.10 -8.58
N LEU A 6 15.51 -0.48 -7.59
CA LEU A 6 14.20 -0.90 -7.10
C LEU A 6 13.11 -0.49 -8.10
N GLN A 7 12.19 -1.42 -8.40
CA GLN A 7 11.05 -1.15 -9.28
C GLN A 7 9.84 -0.62 -8.50
N ILE A 8 9.60 -1.17 -7.31
CA ILE A 8 8.49 -0.85 -6.43
C ILE A 8 9.06 -0.70 -5.02
N LEU A 9 8.64 0.35 -4.31
CA LEU A 9 8.98 0.58 -2.93
C LEU A 9 7.71 0.93 -2.15
N GLY A 10 7.41 0.13 -1.12
CA GLY A 10 6.35 0.43 -0.17
C GLY A 10 6.79 1.47 0.83
N LEU A 11 5.89 2.41 1.13
CA LEU A 11 6.06 3.46 2.11
C LEU A 11 4.94 3.35 3.15
N SER A 12 5.33 3.48 4.42
CA SER A 12 4.43 3.71 5.54
C SER A 12 4.64 5.15 6.02
N GLU A 13 3.63 5.73 6.66
CA GLU A 13 3.65 7.11 7.13
C GLU A 13 3.89 8.16 6.04
N VAL A 14 3.13 8.08 4.94
CA VAL A 14 3.20 9.09 3.87
C VAL A 14 2.73 10.47 4.34
N ARG A 15 1.88 10.53 5.40
CA ARG A 15 1.40 11.77 6.05
C ARG A 15 0.80 12.77 5.06
N ARG A 16 -0.02 12.26 4.13
CA ARG A 16 -0.78 13.04 3.15
C ARG A 16 -2.27 12.75 3.29
N HIS A 17 -3.09 13.75 3.02
CA HIS A 17 -4.54 13.60 2.98
C HIS A 17 -5.02 13.08 1.63
N GLY A 18 -6.17 12.42 1.66
CA GLY A 18 -6.80 11.82 0.51
C GLY A 18 -5.93 10.74 -0.12
N PHE A 19 -6.18 10.50 -1.39
CA PHE A 19 -5.45 9.53 -2.18
C PHE A 19 -5.15 10.10 -3.55
N GLY A 20 -4.13 9.56 -4.20
CA GLY A 20 -3.87 9.93 -5.58
C GLY A 20 -2.52 9.49 -6.10
N GLU A 21 -2.16 10.12 -7.22
CA GLU A 21 -0.92 9.89 -7.92
C GLU A 21 -0.12 11.19 -8.01
N LEU A 22 1.17 11.14 -7.65
CA LEU A 22 2.09 12.26 -7.77
C LEU A 22 3.31 11.85 -8.56
N ARG A 23 3.74 12.72 -9.48
CA ARG A 23 5.01 12.54 -10.19
C ARG A 23 6.12 13.30 -9.45
N THR A 24 7.17 12.59 -9.08
CA THR A 24 8.34 13.17 -8.42
C THR A 24 9.21 13.92 -9.44
N SER A 25 10.04 14.86 -8.97
CA SER A 25 11.03 15.56 -9.80
C SER A 25 12.05 14.62 -10.46
N ARG A 26 12.23 13.41 -9.92
CA ARG A 26 13.10 12.36 -10.47
C ARG A 26 12.39 11.44 -11.46
N GLY A 27 11.15 11.78 -11.85
CA GLY A 27 10.35 11.04 -12.82
C GLY A 27 9.69 9.77 -12.31
N LEU A 28 9.84 9.43 -11.02
CA LEU A 28 9.12 8.32 -10.36
C LEU A 28 7.67 8.69 -10.08
N THR A 29 6.80 7.68 -9.95
CA THR A 29 5.39 7.86 -9.61
C THR A 29 5.13 7.40 -8.18
N LEU A 30 4.55 8.26 -7.35
CA LEU A 30 4.04 7.91 -6.02
C LEU A 30 2.53 7.72 -6.12
N LEU A 31 2.05 6.52 -5.80
CA LEU A 31 0.66 6.27 -5.44
C LEU A 31 0.54 6.39 -3.93
N TYR A 32 -0.48 7.06 -3.42
CA TYR A 32 -0.67 7.21 -1.97
C TYR A 32 -2.14 7.12 -1.57
N SER A 33 -2.34 6.72 -0.31
CA SER A 33 -3.63 6.65 0.38
C SER A 33 -3.42 7.14 1.81
N GLY A 34 -4.25 8.07 2.27
CA GLY A 34 -4.22 8.64 3.62
C GLY A 34 -5.61 9.10 4.04
N LYS A 35 -5.71 9.79 5.18
CA LYS A 35 -7.00 10.25 5.73
C LYS A 35 -7.69 11.23 4.78
N GLU A 36 -8.97 11.04 4.52
CA GLU A 36 -9.71 11.88 3.55
C GLU A 36 -9.91 13.32 4.04
N ASN A 37 -10.20 13.51 5.33
CA ASN A 37 -10.47 14.83 5.88
C ASN A 37 -9.17 15.64 5.98
N GLU A 38 -9.12 16.80 5.33
CA GLU A 38 -7.98 17.71 5.34
C GLU A 38 -7.76 18.41 6.68
N GLU A 39 -8.79 18.45 7.53
CA GLU A 39 -8.72 19.03 8.88
C GLU A 39 -8.12 18.06 9.91
N ASP A 40 -8.04 16.77 9.59
CA ASP A 40 -7.43 15.78 10.47
C ASP A 40 -5.92 16.03 10.60
N VAL A 41 -5.32 15.52 11.67
CA VAL A 41 -3.86 15.50 11.78
C VAL A 41 -3.29 14.59 10.69
N ARG A 42 -2.23 15.05 10.00
CA ARG A 42 -1.45 14.30 8.99
C ARG A 42 -0.68 13.15 9.63
N GLU A 43 -1.40 12.10 9.97
CA GLU A 43 -0.90 10.86 10.54
C GLU A 43 -1.17 9.70 9.59
N TYR A 44 -0.40 8.62 9.76
CA TYR A 44 -0.50 7.41 8.95
C TYR A 44 -0.26 7.67 7.45
N GLY A 45 -0.97 6.95 6.60
CA GLY A 45 -0.82 6.98 5.16
C GLY A 45 0.12 5.88 4.67
N VAL A 46 -0.26 5.27 3.56
CA VAL A 46 0.55 4.28 2.84
C VAL A 46 0.80 4.73 1.42
N GLY A 47 1.90 4.26 0.84
CA GLY A 47 2.23 4.60 -0.54
C GLY A 47 3.04 3.52 -1.25
N LEU A 48 2.97 3.57 -2.57
CA LEU A 48 3.85 2.83 -3.46
C LEU A 48 4.58 3.83 -4.33
N LEU A 49 5.89 3.93 -4.14
CA LEU A 49 6.77 4.60 -5.08
C LEU A 49 7.11 3.60 -6.19
N LEU A 50 6.96 4.02 -7.45
CA LEU A 50 7.09 3.20 -8.64
C LEU A 50 8.14 3.80 -9.58
N SER A 51 8.98 2.94 -10.13
CA SER A 51 9.80 3.27 -11.30
C SER A 51 8.90 3.49 -12.53
N ASN A 52 9.46 4.09 -13.59
CA ASN A 52 8.75 4.21 -14.87
C ASN A 52 8.33 2.85 -15.45
N VAL A 53 9.13 1.80 -15.24
CA VAL A 53 8.82 0.44 -15.72
C VAL A 53 7.66 -0.14 -14.91
N ALA A 54 7.72 -0.04 -13.57
CA ALA A 54 6.64 -0.50 -12.71
C ALA A 54 5.32 0.23 -12.99
N LYS A 55 5.37 1.57 -13.15
CA LYS A 55 4.19 2.36 -13.50
C LYS A 55 3.58 1.95 -14.84
N LYS A 56 4.39 1.71 -15.88
CA LYS A 56 3.88 1.20 -17.17
C LYS A 56 3.23 -0.17 -17.07
N SER A 57 3.66 -0.99 -16.10
CA SER A 57 3.06 -2.30 -15.85
C SER A 57 1.82 -2.25 -14.95
N LEU A 58 1.53 -1.12 -14.31
CA LEU A 58 0.39 -0.96 -13.41
C LEU A 58 -0.92 -1.13 -14.20
N VAL A 59 -1.76 -2.06 -13.74
CA VAL A 59 -3.07 -2.38 -14.32
C VAL A 59 -4.17 -1.63 -13.59
N ASP A 60 -4.13 -1.64 -12.26
CA ASP A 60 -5.13 -1.01 -11.40
C ASP A 60 -4.52 -0.80 -9.99
N TRP A 61 -5.06 0.15 -9.23
CA TRP A 61 -4.73 0.33 -7.82
C TRP A 61 -5.93 0.94 -7.08
N LYS A 62 -6.02 0.67 -5.78
CA LYS A 62 -7.12 1.13 -4.92
C LYS A 62 -6.62 1.63 -3.57
N PRO A 63 -7.02 2.82 -3.13
CA PRO A 63 -6.87 3.27 -1.75
C PRO A 63 -7.95 2.58 -0.90
N ILE A 64 -7.57 1.60 -0.08
CA ILE A 64 -8.53 0.84 0.74
C ILE A 64 -8.83 1.60 2.03
N SER A 65 -7.79 2.14 2.66
CA SER A 65 -7.86 3.05 3.81
C SER A 65 -6.57 3.88 3.90
N ASP A 66 -6.46 4.72 4.92
CA ASP A 66 -5.21 5.40 5.28
C ASP A 66 -4.08 4.45 5.70
N ARG A 67 -4.39 3.16 5.89
CA ARG A 67 -3.46 2.11 6.32
C ARG A 67 -3.30 0.97 5.33
N ILE A 68 -4.13 0.86 4.30
CA ILE A 68 -4.09 -0.24 3.33
C ILE A 68 -4.26 0.32 1.92
N MET A 69 -3.40 -0.10 1.01
CA MET A 69 -3.61 0.10 -0.43
C MET A 69 -3.29 -1.15 -1.22
N TYR A 70 -3.98 -1.29 -2.34
CA TYR A 70 -3.82 -2.40 -3.27
C TYR A 70 -3.29 -1.88 -4.61
N ALA A 71 -2.40 -2.62 -5.25
CA ALA A 71 -1.97 -2.36 -6.62
C ALA A 71 -1.74 -3.66 -7.38
N ARG A 72 -2.08 -3.66 -8.67
CA ARG A 72 -1.95 -4.81 -9.56
C ARG A 72 -1.07 -4.47 -10.74
N PHE A 73 -0.14 -5.37 -11.06
CA PHE A 73 0.85 -5.18 -12.11
C PHE A 73 0.84 -6.34 -13.11
N ASN A 74 1.06 -6.02 -14.38
CA ASN A 74 1.42 -7.00 -15.39
C ASN A 74 2.86 -7.49 -15.16
N SER A 75 3.07 -8.79 -15.30
CA SER A 75 4.41 -9.38 -15.41
C SER A 75 4.41 -10.41 -16.55
N ARG A 76 5.58 -10.93 -16.89
CA ARG A 76 5.75 -11.87 -18.01
C ARG A 76 4.95 -13.17 -17.85
N VAL A 77 4.78 -13.65 -16.62
CA VAL A 77 4.22 -14.99 -16.36
C VAL A 77 2.83 -14.91 -15.74
N ARG A 78 2.69 -14.18 -14.63
CA ARG A 78 1.43 -13.99 -13.89
C ARG A 78 1.32 -12.56 -13.43
N LYS A 79 0.09 -12.06 -13.28
CA LYS A 79 -0.11 -10.74 -12.68
C LYS A 79 0.34 -10.76 -11.23
N ILE A 80 0.86 -9.64 -10.76
CA ILE A 80 1.33 -9.46 -9.39
C ILE A 80 0.35 -8.52 -8.70
N SER A 81 -0.14 -8.91 -7.55
CA SER A 81 -0.95 -8.08 -6.67
C SER A 81 -0.14 -7.75 -5.42
N ILE A 82 -0.04 -6.48 -5.10
CA ILE A 82 0.64 -5.97 -3.92
C ILE A 82 -0.40 -5.34 -3.01
N VAL A 83 -0.41 -5.75 -1.75
CA VAL A 83 -1.10 -5.07 -0.66
C VAL A 83 -0.04 -4.43 0.22
N GLN A 84 0.06 -3.11 0.16
CA GLN A 84 0.93 -2.32 1.05
C GLN A 84 0.08 -1.90 2.25
N CYS A 85 0.57 -2.18 3.45
CA CYS A 85 -0.17 -1.90 4.67
C CYS A 85 0.69 -1.33 5.80
N TYR A 86 0.03 -0.61 6.70
CA TYR A 86 0.59 -0.12 7.95
C TYR A 86 -0.34 -0.51 9.10
N ALA A 87 0.00 -1.60 9.78
CA ALA A 87 -0.80 -2.16 10.85
C ALA A 87 -0.89 -1.20 12.05
N PRO A 88 -2.04 -1.22 12.75
CA PRO A 88 -2.19 -0.54 14.03
C PRO A 88 -1.12 -0.99 15.04
N THR A 89 -0.84 -0.14 16.01
CA THR A 89 0.10 -0.49 17.09
C THR A 89 -0.60 -1.38 18.12
N ASN A 90 0.17 -2.07 18.97
CA ASN A 90 -0.39 -2.88 20.06
C ASN A 90 -1.28 -2.08 21.02
N ALA A 91 -1.04 -0.77 21.14
CA ALA A 91 -1.80 0.16 21.98
C ALA A 91 -3.09 0.68 21.33
N SER A 92 -3.34 0.37 20.05
CA SER A 92 -4.59 0.72 19.38
C SER A 92 -5.76 -0.08 19.95
N SER A 93 -6.98 0.46 19.88
CA SER A 93 -8.19 -0.26 20.33
C SER A 93 -8.39 -1.56 19.55
N GLU A 94 -9.07 -2.53 20.17
CA GLU A 94 -9.43 -3.78 19.49
C GLU A 94 -10.28 -3.52 18.25
N ASP A 95 -11.26 -2.60 18.32
CA ASP A 95 -12.04 -2.18 17.15
C ASP A 95 -11.17 -1.70 15.98
N THR A 96 -10.12 -0.92 16.26
CA THR A 96 -9.19 -0.44 15.22
C THR A 96 -8.40 -1.59 14.60
N LYS A 97 -8.01 -2.57 15.40
CA LYS A 97 -7.30 -3.77 14.93
C LYS A 97 -8.22 -4.64 14.10
N ASP A 98 -9.44 -4.88 14.57
CA ASP A 98 -10.45 -5.68 13.89
C ASP A 98 -10.82 -5.06 12.54
N ASP A 99 -11.08 -3.75 12.50
CA ASP A 99 -11.37 -3.03 11.26
C ASP A 99 -10.22 -3.17 10.25
N PHE A 100 -8.98 -3.04 10.70
CA PHE A 100 -7.80 -3.22 9.87
C PHE A 100 -7.69 -4.65 9.32
N TYR A 101 -7.78 -5.67 10.18
CA TYR A 101 -7.65 -7.08 9.76
C TYR A 101 -8.83 -7.54 8.90
N ASN A 102 -10.03 -7.04 9.16
CA ASN A 102 -11.21 -7.27 8.32
C ASN A 102 -11.03 -6.67 6.92
N ALA A 103 -10.58 -5.42 6.83
CA ALA A 103 -10.31 -4.75 5.55
C ALA A 103 -9.17 -5.44 4.78
N LEU A 104 -8.11 -5.87 5.47
CA LEU A 104 -7.01 -6.62 4.88
C LEU A 104 -7.50 -7.96 4.31
N ASN A 105 -8.25 -8.73 5.10
CA ASN A 105 -8.81 -10.00 4.67
C ASN A 105 -9.77 -9.85 3.48
N ALA A 106 -10.66 -8.85 3.51
CA ALA A 106 -11.56 -8.55 2.41
C ALA A 106 -10.77 -8.20 1.13
N THR A 107 -9.72 -7.39 1.25
CA THR A 107 -8.83 -7.04 0.14
C THR A 107 -8.17 -8.29 -0.44
N LEU A 108 -7.58 -9.14 0.39
CA LEU A 108 -6.93 -10.38 -0.06
C LEU A 108 -7.90 -11.34 -0.75
N ARG A 109 -9.12 -11.50 -0.22
CA ARG A 109 -10.16 -12.34 -0.83
C ARG A 109 -10.64 -11.82 -2.18
N SER A 110 -10.55 -10.52 -2.43
CA SER A 110 -10.92 -9.91 -3.72
C SER A 110 -9.88 -10.14 -4.82
N ILE A 111 -8.65 -10.54 -4.47
CA ILE A 111 -7.56 -10.76 -5.43
C ILE A 111 -7.82 -12.01 -6.25
N LYS A 112 -7.53 -11.95 -7.55
CA LYS A 112 -7.69 -13.10 -8.44
C LYS A 112 -6.74 -14.22 -8.03
N ARG A 113 -7.25 -15.45 -7.91
CA ARG A 113 -6.49 -16.63 -7.46
C ARG A 113 -5.24 -16.94 -8.29
N GLN A 114 -5.20 -16.54 -9.56
CA GLN A 114 -4.02 -16.74 -10.42
C GLN A 114 -2.89 -15.72 -10.19
N ASP A 115 -3.13 -14.65 -9.46
CA ASP A 115 -2.13 -13.60 -9.23
C ASP A 115 -1.12 -14.07 -8.18
N ILE A 116 0.12 -13.63 -8.33
CA ILE A 116 1.13 -13.73 -7.27
C ILE A 116 0.84 -12.60 -6.29
N VAL A 117 0.62 -12.92 -5.02
CA VAL A 117 0.24 -11.93 -3.99
C VAL A 117 1.44 -11.63 -3.10
N PHE A 118 1.76 -10.35 -2.96
CA PHE A 118 2.67 -9.84 -1.95
C PHE A 118 1.90 -8.99 -0.95
N VAL A 119 2.01 -9.33 0.34
CA VAL A 119 1.60 -8.46 1.44
C VAL A 119 2.87 -7.88 2.03
N MET A 120 2.97 -6.55 2.08
CA MET A 120 4.16 -5.86 2.52
C MET A 120 3.82 -4.58 3.28
N GLY A 121 4.84 -3.99 3.88
CA GLY A 121 4.74 -2.77 4.67
C GLY A 121 5.11 -3.03 6.13
N ASP A 122 4.59 -2.18 7.01
CA ASP A 122 4.85 -2.28 8.43
C ASP A 122 3.68 -3.00 9.10
N LEU A 123 3.90 -4.28 9.45
CA LEU A 123 2.87 -5.13 10.02
C LEU A 123 2.78 -5.04 11.54
N ASN A 124 3.69 -4.34 12.23
CA ASN A 124 3.74 -4.22 13.70
C ASN A 124 3.45 -5.52 14.48
N ALA A 125 3.68 -6.68 13.86
CA ALA A 125 3.27 -7.97 14.39
C ALA A 125 4.35 -8.49 15.34
N LYS A 126 3.94 -8.84 16.56
CA LYS A 126 4.76 -9.67 17.43
C LYS A 126 4.52 -11.13 17.01
N VAL A 127 5.55 -11.78 16.49
CA VAL A 127 5.51 -13.22 16.24
C VAL A 127 5.73 -13.89 17.60
N GLU A 128 4.65 -14.35 18.22
CA GLU A 128 4.76 -15.21 19.40
C GLU A 128 5.17 -16.60 18.91
N GLY A 129 6.27 -17.11 19.48
CA GLY A 129 6.85 -18.42 19.16
C GLY A 129 6.53 -19.46 20.20
#